data_AF-A0A929IC55-F1
#
_entry.id   AF-A0A929IC55-F1
#
_cell.length_a   1.000
_cell.length_b   1.000
_cell.length_c   1.000
_cell.angle_alpha   90.00
_cell.angle_beta   90.00
_cell.angle_gamma   90.00
#
_symmetry.space_group_name_H-M   'P 1'
#
loop_
_entity.id
_entity.type
_entity.pdbx_description
1 polymer ?
#
loop_
_entity_poly.entity_id
_entity_poly.type
_entity_poly.pdbx_seq_one_letter_code
_entity_poly.pdbx_strand_id
1 'polypeptide(L)' 'MAFILSACQQTVSSDDKATVEEPCMGPVKKDTMCTMQYDPVCGCNGKTYSNACVAKAAGVLRMQPGACEDDKAAASNQL' A
#
# COMPACT_ATOMS: atom_id res chain seq x y z
N MET A 1 38.43 10.25 32.72
CA MET A 1 38.53 11.10 31.53
C MET A 1 38.42 10.22 30.30
N ALA A 2 37.41 10.49 29.46
CA ALA A 2 37.24 10.01 28.09
C ALA A 2 37.22 8.48 27.83
N PHE A 3 36.07 7.85 28.05
CA PHE A 3 35.61 6.80 27.13
C PHE A 3 34.60 7.44 26.19
N ILE A 4 35.07 7.63 24.96
CA ILE A 4 34.45 8.45 23.92
C ILE A 4 33.12 7.79 23.47
N LEU A 5 32.02 8.48 23.75
CA LEU A 5 30.80 8.61 22.93
C LEU A 5 30.52 7.45 21.95
N SER A 6 30.08 6.31 22.46
CA SER A 6 29.40 5.29 21.66
C SER A 6 27.93 5.24 22.06
N ALA A 7 27.15 6.09 21.42
CA ALA A 7 25.85 5.75 20.84
C ALA A 7 25.25 7.04 20.27
N CYS A 8 25.50 7.32 18.98
CA CYS A 8 24.53 8.11 18.25
C CYS A 8 23.30 7.20 18.09
N GLN A 9 22.40 7.19 19.08
CA GLN A 9 21.04 6.70 18.90
C GLN A 9 20.34 7.70 17.96
N GLN A 10 20.73 7.67 16.69
CA GLN A 10 19.92 8.20 15.63
C GLN A 10 18.83 7.16 15.37
N THR A 11 17.83 7.12 16.24
CA THR A 11 16.48 6.76 15.81
C THR A 11 15.93 7.99 15.09
N VAL A 12 16.56 8.37 13.97
CA VAL A 12 15.99 9.36 13.10
C VAL A 12 14.88 8.66 12.35
N SER A 13 13.67 9.14 12.58
CA SER A 13 12.49 8.91 11.76
C SER A 13 12.81 9.41 10.36
N SER A 14 13.50 8.57 9.60
CA SER A 14 13.93 8.87 8.25
C SER A 14 12.79 8.55 7.31
N ASP A 15 12.11 9.59 6.85
CA ASP A 15 11.37 9.54 5.58
C ASP A 15 12.27 9.21 4.37
N ASP A 16 13.56 8.92 4.56
CA ASP A 16 14.45 8.43 3.51
C ASP A 16 15.43 7.37 4.07
N LYS A 17 15.17 6.07 3.82
CA LYS A 17 16.16 4.99 3.47
C LYS A 17 15.73 3.58 3.90
N ALA A 18 15.09 2.89 2.96
CA ALA A 18 15.18 1.44 2.69
C ALA A 18 15.61 0.51 3.85
N THR A 19 14.67 0.16 4.71
CA THR A 19 14.59 -1.14 5.38
C THR A 19 13.41 -1.90 4.81
N VAL A 20 13.65 -3.17 4.47
CA VAL A 20 12.73 -4.05 3.75
C VAL A 20 11.67 -4.59 4.70
N GLU A 21 10.77 -3.72 5.15
CA GLU A 21 9.44 -4.15 5.62
C GLU A 21 8.47 -3.68 4.56
N GLU A 22 8.05 -4.57 3.64
CA GLU A 22 7.15 -4.23 2.53
C GLU A 22 5.90 -3.54 3.07
N PRO A 23 5.84 -2.20 3.02
CA PRO A 23 4.76 -1.49 3.64
C PRO A 23 3.52 -1.70 2.78
N CYS A 24 2.40 -1.98 3.43
CA CYS A 24 1.12 -2.17 2.74
C CYS A 24 0.79 -0.96 1.83
N MET A 25 1.07 0.24 2.33
CA MET A 25 0.85 1.50 1.63
C MET A 25 2.16 2.27 1.42
N GLY A 26 2.22 3.00 0.32
CA GLY A 26 3.30 3.90 -0.06
C GLY A 26 2.75 5.22 -0.58
N PRO A 27 3.57 6.03 -1.26
CA PRO A 27 3.17 7.36 -1.71
C PRO A 27 2.12 7.29 -2.84
N VAL A 28 1.13 8.16 -2.75
CA VAL A 28 0.07 8.32 -3.77
C VAL A 28 0.65 9.02 -5.00
N LYS A 29 0.42 8.44 -6.19
CA LYS A 29 0.84 8.99 -7.49
C LYS A 29 -0.37 9.48 -8.28
N LYS A 30 -0.70 10.76 -8.14
CA LYS A 30 -1.88 11.38 -8.77
C LYS A 30 -1.80 11.49 -10.31
N ASP A 31 -0.59 11.57 -10.86
CA ASP A 31 -0.38 11.73 -12.31
C ASP A 31 -0.23 10.38 -13.05
N THR A 32 -0.68 9.28 -12.44
CA THR A 32 -0.61 7.96 -13.06
C THR A 32 -1.77 7.75 -14.03
N MET A 33 -1.45 7.55 -15.31
CA MET A 33 -2.44 7.19 -16.32
C MET A 33 -2.67 5.68 -16.29
N CYS A 34 -3.90 5.27 -15.97
CA CYS A 34 -4.31 3.88 -15.96
C CYS A 34 -5.31 3.59 -17.08
N THR A 35 -5.26 2.37 -17.60
CA THR A 35 -6.30 1.91 -18.53
C THR A 35 -7.65 1.76 -17.80
N MET A 36 -8.73 1.79 -18.59
CA MET A 36 -10.10 1.55 -18.10
C MET A 36 -10.44 0.05 -18.01
N GLN A 37 -9.45 -0.85 -18.14
CA GLN A 37 -9.68 -2.28 -18.00
C GLN A 37 -10.14 -2.60 -16.58
N TYR A 38 -11.21 -3.37 -16.48
CA TYR A 38 -11.70 -3.88 -15.21
C TYR A 38 -11.04 -5.24 -14.92
N ASP A 39 -10.23 -5.28 -13.87
CA ASP A 39 -9.54 -6.46 -13.34
C ASP A 39 -9.34 -6.25 -11.83
N PRO A 40 -10.38 -6.47 -11.01
CA PRO A 40 -10.44 -5.95 -9.65
C PRO A 40 -9.37 -6.57 -8.76
N VAL A 41 -8.83 -5.75 -7.86
CA VAL A 41 -7.84 -6.18 -6.86
C VAL A 41 -8.23 -5.70 -5.47
N CYS A 42 -7.95 -6.52 -4.46
CA CYS A 42 -8.16 -6.19 -3.07
C CYS A 42 -6.86 -5.63 -2.49
N GLY A 43 -6.86 -4.35 -2.14
CA GLY A 43 -5.75 -3.73 -1.45
C GLY A 43 -5.62 -4.24 -0.02
N CYS A 44 -4.40 -4.22 0.52
CA CYS A 44 -4.13 -4.54 1.92
C CYS A 44 -4.82 -3.59 2.93
N ASN A 45 -5.36 -2.47 2.45
CA ASN A 45 -6.23 -1.57 3.20
C ASN A 45 -7.71 -1.99 3.20
N GLY A 46 -8.03 -3.19 2.67
CA GLY A 46 -9.39 -3.72 2.60
C GLY A 46 -10.27 -3.06 1.55
N LYS A 47 -9.70 -2.27 0.62
CA LYS A 47 -10.46 -1.63 -0.46
C LYS A 47 -10.29 -2.34 -1.79
N THR A 48 -11.38 -2.53 -2.50
CA THR A 48 -11.34 -2.97 -3.91
C THR A 48 -10.97 -1.81 -4.83
N TYR A 49 -10.06 -2.08 -5.76
CA TYR A 49 -9.67 -1.18 -6.84
C TYR A 49 -10.03 -1.79 -8.18
N SER A 50 -10.47 -0.97 -9.14
CA SER A 50 -10.91 -1.42 -10.47
C SER A 50 -9.85 -2.16 -11.27
N ASN A 51 -8.57 -1.83 -11.02
CA ASN A 51 -7.43 -2.58 -11.50
C ASN A 51 -6.17 -2.30 -10.66
N ALA A 52 -5.16 -3.13 -10.86
CA ALA A 52 -3.86 -3.02 -10.18
C ALA A 52 -3.16 -1.66 -10.40
N CYS A 53 -3.35 -1.02 -11.57
CA CYS A 53 -2.76 0.29 -11.83
C CYS A 53 -3.37 1.36 -10.91
N VAL A 54 -4.70 1.39 -10.79
CA VAL A 54 -5.42 2.33 -9.92
C VAL A 54 -5.05 2.10 -8.45
N ALA A 55 -4.91 0.84 -8.02
CA ALA A 55 -4.45 0.51 -6.67
C ALA A 55 -3.05 1.09 -6.37
N LYS A 56 -2.09 0.88 -7.29
CA LYS A 56 -0.73 1.42 -7.16
C LYS A 56 -0.71 2.95 -7.19
N ALA A 57 -1.52 3.58 -8.03
CA ALA A 57 -1.66 5.04 -8.08
C ALA A 57 -2.19 5.60 -6.76
N ALA A 58 -3.09 4.87 -6.09
CA ALA A 58 -3.59 5.18 -4.76
C ALA A 58 -2.59 4.86 -3.62
N GLY A 59 -1.37 4.44 -3.95
CA GLY A 59 -0.33 4.11 -2.98
C GLY A 59 -0.47 2.72 -2.37
N VAL A 60 -1.31 1.83 -2.91
CA VAL A 60 -1.39 0.45 -2.42
C VAL A 60 -0.30 -0.39 -3.06
N LEU A 61 0.64 -0.87 -2.24
CA LEU A 61 1.77 -1.67 -2.70
C LEU A 61 1.46 -3.17 -2.65
N ARG A 62 0.69 -3.60 -1.63
CA ARG A 62 0.25 -4.99 -1.47
C ARG A 62 -1.22 -5.15 -1.81
N MET A 63 -1.50 -6.05 -2.76
CA MET A 63 -2.85 -6.35 -3.21
C MET A 63 -2.98 -7.80 -3.63
N GLN A 64 -4.19 -8.34 -3.58
CA GLN A 64 -4.53 -9.68 -4.05
C GLN A 64 -5.49 -9.61 -5.24
N PRO A 65 -5.44 -10.56 -6.19
CA PRO A 65 -6.40 -10.64 -7.29
C PRO A 65 -7.84 -10.84 -6.77
N GLY A 66 -8.80 -10.17 -7.42
CA GLY A 66 -10.21 -10.18 -7.04
C GLY A 66 -10.58 -9.04 -6.09
N ALA A 67 -11.89 -8.76 -6.00
CA ALA A 67 -12.42 -7.78 -5.05
C ALA A 67 -12.24 -8.24 -3.59
N CYS A 68 -12.21 -7.30 -2.65
CA CYS A 68 -12.21 -7.58 -1.22
C CYS A 68 -13.54 -8.22 -0.78
N GLU A 69 -13.48 -9.10 0.21
CA GLU A 69 -14.65 -9.81 0.74
C GLU A 69 -15.68 -8.85 1.35
N ASP A 70 -15.24 -7.77 1.99
CA ASP A 70 -16.12 -6.76 2.58
C ASP A 70 -16.94 -6.00 1.52
N ASP A 71 -16.39 -5.81 0.33
CA ASP A 71 -17.10 -5.22 -0.82
C ASP A 71 -17.99 -6.25 -1.53
N LYS A 72 -17.62 -7.55 -1.49
CA LYS A 72 -18.47 -8.64 -1.98
C LYS A 72 -19.65 -8.93 -1.07
N ALA A 73 -19.56 -8.67 0.24
CA ALA A 73 -20.72 -8.78 1.14
C ALA A 73 -21.86 -7.83 0.73
N ALA A 74 -21.55 -6.68 0.13
CA ALA A 74 -22.55 -5.78 -0.47
C ALA A 74 -23.12 -6.31 -1.80
N ALA A 75 -22.42 -7.21 -2.50
CA ALA A 75 -22.85 -7.79 -3.78
C ALA A 75 -23.45 -9.22 -3.66
N SER A 76 -23.19 -9.93 -2.56
CA SER A 76 -23.66 -11.30 -2.32
C SER A 76 -24.99 -11.39 -1.57
N ASN A 77 -25.56 -10.27 -1.09
CA ASN A 77 -26.95 -10.28 -0.58
C ASN A 77 -27.99 -10.07 -1.70
N GLN A 78 -27.67 -10.52 -2.91
CA GLN A 78 -28.60 -10.58 -4.02
C GLN A 78 -28.85 -12.04 -4.40
N LEU A 79 -29.41 -12.79 -3.45
CA LEU A 79 -30.28 -13.94 -3.67
C LEU A 79 -31.08 -14.25 -2.39
#